data_AF-A0A4R5DDZ4-F1
#
_entry.id   AF-A0A4R5DDZ4-F1
#
_cell.length_a   1.000
_cell.length_b   1.000
_cell.length_c   1.000
_cell.angle_alpha   90.00
_cell.angle_beta   90.00
_cell.angle_gamma   90.00
#
_symmetry.space_group_name_H-M   'P 1'
#
loop_
_entity.id
_entity.type
_entity.pdbx_description
1 polymer ?
#
loop_
_entity_poly.entity_id
_entity_poly.type
_entity_poly.pdbx_seq_one_letter_code
_entity_poly.pdbx_strand_id
1 'polypeptide(L)' 'MFTQTIIPDKASITIQLPESFVGEEVRVIAVVEKKTDVMKSLSDRLKAVKDKYSVYPRVNLSDFTFDREEANDFD' A
#
# COMPACT_ATOMS: atom_id res chain seq x y z
N MET A 1 31.07 -13.42 -15.24
CA MET A 1 30.36 -12.67 -14.18
C MET A 1 28.96 -13.26 -14.07
N PHE A 2 28.67 -13.94 -12.96
CA PHE A 2 27.34 -14.50 -12.68
C PHE A 2 26.58 -13.52 -11.80
N THR A 3 25.36 -13.15 -12.19
CA THR A 3 24.52 -12.22 -11.43
C THR A 3 23.15 -12.87 -11.27
N GLN A 4 22.71 -13.04 -10.02
CA GLN A 4 21.38 -13.53 -9.69
C GLN A 4 20.65 -12.48 -8.84
N THR A 5 19.48 -12.06 -9.30
CA THR A 5 18.62 -11.13 -8.57
C THR A 5 17.57 -11.92 -7.79
N ILE A 6 17.49 -11.70 -6.49
CA ILE A 6 16.52 -12.36 -5.60
C ILE A 6 15.66 -11.28 -4.94
N ILE A 7 14.34 -11.40 -5.08
CA ILE A 7 13.37 -10.54 -4.40
C ILE A 7 12.89 -11.29 -3.15
N PRO A 8 13.23 -10.82 -1.93
CA PRO A 8 12.83 -11.51 -0.71
C PRO A 8 11.33 -11.45 -0.48
N ASP A 9 10.72 -12.62 -0.24
CA ASP A 9 9.37 -12.77 0.30
C ASP A 9 9.37 -12.98 1.83
N LYS A 10 10.53 -13.39 2.38
CA LYS A 10 10.75 -13.71 3.80
C LYS A 10 11.94 -12.93 4.36
N ALA A 11 12.00 -12.83 5.69
CA ALA A 11 13.07 -12.15 6.41
C ALA A 11 14.46 -12.80 6.24
N SER A 12 14.50 -14.09 5.86
CA SER A 12 15.72 -14.84 5.62
C SER A 12 15.67 -15.56 4.28
N ILE A 13 16.74 -15.46 3.49
CA ILE A 13 16.93 -16.21 2.25
C ILE A 13 18.20 -17.03 2.37
N THR A 14 18.14 -18.28 1.92
CA THR A 14 19.31 -19.13 1.72
C THR A 14 19.64 -19.15 0.23
N ILE A 15 20.87 -18.78 -0.13
CA ILE A 15 21.36 -18.80 -1.50
C ILE A 15 22.20 -20.07 -1.69
N GLN A 16 21.81 -20.93 -2.63
CA GLN A 16 22.65 -22.06 -3.03
C GLN A 16 23.62 -21.61 -4.11
N LEU A 17 24.91 -21.70 -3.82
CA LEU A 17 25.96 -21.37 -4.78
C LEU A 17 26.21 -22.58 -5.69
N PRO A 18 26.39 -22.36 -7.01
CA PRO A 18 26.79 -23.43 -7.92
C PRO A 18 28.17 -23.99 -7.56
N GLU A 19 28.41 -25.28 -7.87
CA GLU A 19 29.69 -25.95 -7.59
C GLU A 19 30.91 -25.27 -8.25
N SER A 20 30.68 -24.53 -9.34
CA SER A 20 31.71 -23.76 -10.03
C SER A 20 32.25 -22.56 -9.24
N PHE A 21 31.69 -22.26 -8.06
CA PHE A 21 32.12 -21.16 -7.17
C PHE A 21 32.96 -21.64 -5.98
N VAL A 22 33.30 -22.93 -5.90
CA VAL A 22 34.14 -23.45 -4.83
C VAL A 22 35.56 -22.88 -4.95
N GLY A 23 36.00 -22.16 -3.91
CA GLY A 23 37.32 -21.51 -3.88
C GLY A 23 37.37 -20.10 -4.45
N GLU A 24 36.24 -19.58 -4.94
CA GLU A 24 36.13 -18.23 -5.52
C GLU A 24 35.58 -17.21 -4.52
N GLU A 25 35.90 -15.93 -4.72
CA GLU A 25 35.38 -14.83 -3.91
C GLU A 25 33.97 -14.43 -4.39
N VAL A 26 33.00 -14.44 -3.47
CA VAL A 26 31.61 -14.08 -3.76
C VAL A 26 31.26 -12.73 -3.12
N ARG A 27 30.79 -11.79 -3.94
CA ARG A 27 30.28 -10.48 -3.47
C ARG A 27 28.76 -10.51 -3.41
N VAL A 28 28.20 -10.27 -2.21
CA VAL A 28 26.76 -10.12 -1.99
C VAL A 28 26.42 -8.65 -1.82
N ILE A 29 25.49 -8.14 -2.63
CA ILE A 29 25.00 -6.75 -2.54
C ILE A 29 23.51 -6.80 -2.21
N ALA A 30 23.13 -6.29 -1.04
CA ALA A 30 21.75 -6.11 -0.65
C ALA A 30 21.33 -4.65 -0.88
N VAL A 31 20.29 -4.45 -1.69
CA VAL A 31 19.73 -3.11 -1.95
C VAL A 31 18.33 -3.06 -1.36
N VAL A 32 18.09 -2.09 -0.48
CA VAL A 32 16.75 -1.79 0.02
C VAL A 32 16.07 -0.88 -0.98
N GLU A 33 15.30 -1.46 -1.90
CA GLU A 33 14.37 -0.68 -2.70
C GLU A 33 13.18 -0.33 -1.80
N LYS A 34 13.05 0.96 -1.46
CA LYS A 34 11.77 1.47 -0.97
C LYS A 34 10.79 1.22 -2.10
N LYS A 35 9.84 0.29 -1.90
CA LYS A 35 8.67 0.21 -2.76
C LYS A 35 8.07 1.60 -2.75
N THR A 36 8.28 2.37 -3.82
CA THR A 36 7.47 3.53 -4.11
C THR A 36 6.06 2.99 -4.05
N ASP A 37 5.31 3.41 -3.03
CA ASP A 37 3.94 2.98 -2.82
C ASP A 37 3.26 3.21 -4.17
N VAL A 38 3.04 2.12 -4.91
CA VAL A 38 2.59 2.16 -6.30
C VAL A 38 1.39 3.06 -6.22
N MET A 39 1.46 4.25 -6.84
CA MET A 39 0.43 5.27 -6.71
C MET A 39 -0.88 4.57 -7.00
N LYS A 40 -1.62 4.21 -5.93
CA LYS A 40 -2.85 3.45 -6.04
C LYS A 40 -3.69 4.25 -7.02
N SER A 41 -4.15 3.58 -8.07
CA SER A 41 -4.94 4.26 -9.10
C SER A 41 -6.06 5.04 -8.40
N LEU A 42 -6.51 6.14 -8.99
CA LEU A 42 -7.57 6.94 -8.37
C LEU A 42 -8.78 6.06 -8.00
N SER A 43 -9.06 5.04 -8.82
CA SER A 43 -10.04 3.99 -8.57
C SER A 43 -9.78 3.17 -7.29
N ASP A 44 -8.53 2.74 -7.04
CA ASP A 44 -8.17 1.98 -5.84
C ASP A 44 -8.28 2.84 -4.57
N ARG A 45 -7.97 4.14 -4.67
CA ARG A 45 -8.15 5.09 -3.56
C ARG A 45 -9.61 5.32 -3.26
N LEU A 46 -10.45 5.50 -4.28
CA LEU A 46 -11.89 5.66 -4.13
C LEU A 46 -12.53 4.41 -3.52
N LYS A 47 -12.09 3.22 -3.93
CA LYS A 47 -12.55 1.95 -3.36
C LYS A 47 -12.19 1.85 -1.87
N ALA A 48 -10.95 2.17 -1.50
CA ALA A 48 -10.52 2.17 -0.11
C ALA A 48 -11.31 3.16 0.77
N VAL A 49 -11.62 4.35 0.25
CA VAL A 49 -12.47 5.32 0.95
C VAL A 49 -13.88 4.77 1.13
N LYS A 50 -14.50 4.23 0.07
CA LYS A 50 -15.84 3.65 0.13
C LYS A 50 -15.90 2.52 1.16
N ASP A 51 -14.93 1.61 1.14
CA ASP A 51 -14.88 0.47 2.06
C ASP A 51 -14.75 0.95 3.51
N LYS A 52 -13.83 1.88 3.78
CA LYS A 52 -13.61 2.44 5.12
C LYS A 52 -14.86 3.12 5.70
N TYR A 53 -15.60 3.87 4.89
CA TYR A 53 -16.76 4.63 5.38
C TYR A 53 -18.10 3.87 5.27
N SER A 54 -18.13 2.72 4.59
CA SER A 54 -19.33 1.89 4.47
C SER A 54 -19.78 1.20 5.75
N VAL A 55 -18.87 1.06 6.73
CA VAL A 55 -19.15 0.44 8.03
C VAL A 55 -20.00 1.34 8.92
N TYR A 56 -19.99 2.65 8.69
CA TYR A 56 -20.77 3.59 9.49
C TYR A 56 -22.24 3.59 9.05
N PRO A 57 -23.18 3.60 10.00
CA PRO A 57 -24.60 3.75 9.70
C PRO A 57 -24.82 5.01 8.88
N ARG A 58 -25.50 4.87 7.73
CA ARG A 58 -25.92 6.04 6.95
C ARG A 58 -27.01 6.76 7.75
N VAL A 59 -26.79 8.04 8.01
CA VAL A 59 -27.83 8.89 8.60
C VAL A 59 -28.99 8.97 7.61
N ASN A 60 -30.19 8.60 8.05
CA ASN A 60 -31.40 8.75 7.25
C ASN A 60 -31.78 10.24 7.26
N LEU A 61 -31.63 10.90 6.12
CA LEU A 61 -31.97 12.31 5.92
C LEU A 61 -33.32 12.51 5.25
N SER A 62 -34.18 11.47 5.21
CA SER A 62 -35.49 11.57 4.53
C SER A 62 -36.39 12.65 5.14
N ASP A 63 -36.24 12.91 6.44
CA ASP A 63 -36.98 13.94 7.17
C ASP A 63 -36.17 15.24 7.35
N PHE A 64 -34.94 15.29 6.80
CA PHE A 64 -34.11 16.48 6.88
C PHE A 64 -34.57 17.49 5.84
N THR A 65 -35.08 18.62 6.30
CA THR A 65 -35.44 19.76 5.45
C THR A 65 -34.48 20.88 5.80
N PHE A 66 -33.66 21.30 4.85
CA PHE A 66 -32.77 22.43 5.06
C PHE A 66 -33.60 23.72 5.09
N ASP A 67 -33.69 24.34 6.27
CA ASP A 67 -34.27 25.68 6.41
C ASP A 67 -33.16 26.74 6.39
N ARG A 68 -33.24 27.63 5.40
CA ARG A 68 -32.27 28.71 5.21
C ARG A 68 -32.41 29.79 6.28
N GLU A 69 -33.61 30.03 6.79
CA GLU A 69 -33.85 31.07 7.79
C GLU A 69 -33.28 30.62 9.14
N GLU A 70 -33.51 29.35 9.54
CA GLU A 70 -32.89 28.74 10.74
C GLU A 70 -31.35 28.78 10.67
N ALA A 71 -30.77 28.46 9.51
CA ALA A 71 -29.32 28.44 9.34
C ALA A 71 -28.65 29.84 9.36
N ASN A 72 -29.44 30.91 9.23
CA ASN A 72 -28.98 32.29 9.31
C ASN A 72 -29.44 33.02 10.58
N ASP A 73 -30.09 32.31 11.50
CA ASP A 73 -30.45 32.85 12.82
C ASP A 73 -29.22 32.78 13.74
N PHE A 74 -28.54 33.92 13.88
CA PHE A 74 -27.30 34.07 14.67
C PHE A 74 -27.54 34.86 15.97
N ASP A 75 -28.79 34.96 16.45
CA ASP A 75 -29.13 35.64 17.71
C ASP A 75 -28.43 35.02 18.94
#